data_AF-A0A2E1NM02-F1
#
_entry.id   AF-A0A2E1NM02-F1
#
_cell.length_a   1.000
_cell.length_b   1.000
_cell.length_c   1.000
_cell.angle_alpha   90.00
_cell.angle_beta   90.00
_cell.angle_gamma   90.00
#
_symmetry.space_group_name_H-M   'P 1'
#
loop_
_entity.id
_entity.type
_entity.pdbx_description
1 polymer ?
#
loop_
_entity_poly.entity_id
_entity_poly.type
_entity_poly.pdbx_seq_one_letter_code
_entity_poly.pdbx_strand_id
1 'polypeptide(L)'
;MRTSANMLKHSSRHSLLSVTGLALLLVGCETISVTETSMPASEDVAIEVVASETSPAPSSEVPDVDVLCACENDAPTMPELTELDLAFEAIAASDLEAAQAYFDDHGATDDKRASSEAESGRAVIALLQSQSQLMESMSALEMDVRLSVLNVLIMTIDQLRRESEVLSRENAKLTDELAKREAVLKRLRELALEQLED
;
A
#
# COMPACT_ATOMS: atom_id res chain seq x y z
N MET A 1 60.87 5.56 51.18
CA MET A 1 59.48 5.34 51.66
C MET A 1 58.67 5.04 50.40
N ARG A 2 58.41 3.81 49.93
CA ARG A 2 57.74 2.62 50.51
C ARG A 2 56.43 2.94 51.22
N THR A 3 55.33 2.69 50.50
CA THR A 3 54.08 1.93 50.82
C THR A 3 53.03 2.37 49.79
N SER A 4 52.02 1.64 49.34
CA SER A 4 51.62 0.23 49.25
C SER A 4 50.28 0.27 48.50
N ALA A 5 50.01 -0.76 47.71
CA ALA A 5 48.76 -0.96 46.99
C ALA A 5 47.52 -0.99 47.92
N ASN A 6 46.34 -0.69 47.38
CA ASN A 6 45.16 -1.47 47.70
C ASN A 6 44.14 -1.52 46.55
N MET A 7 43.86 -2.76 46.15
CA MET A 7 42.77 -3.16 45.28
C MET A 7 41.43 -2.96 46.01
N LEU A 8 40.41 -2.42 45.33
CA LEU A 8 39.03 -2.76 45.66
C LEU A 8 38.35 -3.38 44.45
N LYS A 9 38.16 -4.68 44.59
CA LYS A 9 37.49 -5.61 43.69
C LYS A 9 35.99 -5.45 43.88
N HIS A 10 35.29 -4.83 42.94
CA HIS A 10 33.83 -4.74 42.99
C HIS A 10 33.23 -6.04 42.43
N SER A 11 32.80 -6.92 43.34
CA SER A 11 32.02 -8.12 43.05
C SER A 11 30.59 -7.70 42.73
N SER A 12 30.16 -7.77 41.46
CA SER A 12 28.75 -7.63 41.09
C SER A 12 28.12 -9.01 40.94
N ARG A 13 27.23 -9.35 41.88
CA ARG A 13 26.34 -10.51 41.82
C ARG A 13 25.02 -10.02 41.24
N HIS A 14 24.71 -10.35 40.00
CA HIS A 14 23.37 -10.13 39.45
C HIS A 14 22.56 -11.41 39.53
N SER A 15 21.49 -11.30 40.32
CA SER A 15 20.48 -12.30 40.63
C SER A 15 19.70 -12.71 39.38
N LEU A 16 19.53 -14.01 39.17
CA LEU A 16 18.65 -14.58 38.15
C LEU A 16 17.20 -14.44 38.61
N LEU A 17 16.41 -13.64 37.89
CA LEU A 17 14.96 -13.53 38.09
C LEU A 17 14.21 -14.29 36.99
N SER A 18 13.80 -15.51 37.36
CA SER A 18 12.54 -16.19 37.06
C SER A 18 11.63 -15.59 35.97
N VAL A 19 11.55 -16.28 34.81
CA VAL A 19 10.49 -16.10 33.80
C VAL A 19 9.31 -17.00 34.16
N THR A 20 8.21 -16.44 34.63
CA THR A 20 6.91 -17.12 34.72
C THR A 20 6.08 -16.75 33.49
N GLY A 21 5.99 -17.65 32.52
CA GLY A 21 5.12 -17.52 31.35
C GLY A 21 3.67 -17.82 31.71
N LEU A 22 2.81 -16.81 31.58
CA LEU A 22 1.37 -16.90 31.73
C LEU A 22 0.75 -17.31 30.38
N ALA A 23 -0.07 -18.36 30.39
CA ALA A 23 -0.76 -18.91 29.24
C ALA A 23 -1.89 -17.97 28.74
N LEU A 24 -1.94 -17.76 27.42
CA LEU A 24 -3.08 -17.20 26.71
C LEU A 24 -3.58 -18.25 25.70
N LEU A 25 -4.66 -18.93 26.09
CA LEU A 25 -5.55 -19.64 25.17
C LEU A 25 -6.70 -18.69 24.85
N LEU A 26 -7.02 -18.54 23.56
CA LEU A 26 -8.31 -18.20 22.95
C LEU A 26 -8.04 -17.50 21.61
N VAL A 27 -8.42 -18.11 20.48
CA VAL A 27 -9.19 -17.47 19.39
C VAL A 27 -9.81 -18.60 18.55
N GLY A 28 -11.14 -18.59 18.47
CA GLY A 28 -11.92 -19.44 17.57
C GLY A 28 -11.86 -18.94 16.14
N CYS A 29 -11.92 -19.86 15.19
CA CYS A 29 -11.95 -19.59 13.76
C CYS A 29 -13.41 -19.46 13.32
N GLU A 30 -13.89 -18.25 13.01
CA GLU A 30 -15.11 -18.06 12.22
C GLU A 30 -14.73 -17.84 10.76
N THR A 31 -15.34 -18.62 9.87
CA THR A 31 -15.12 -18.56 8.43
C THR A 31 -16.16 -17.63 7.82
N ILE A 32 -15.71 -16.52 7.24
CA ILE A 32 -16.55 -15.61 6.45
C ILE A 32 -16.61 -16.13 5.02
N SER A 33 -17.83 -16.36 4.54
CA SER A 33 -18.16 -16.75 3.17
C SER A 33 -18.12 -15.51 2.27
N VAL A 34 -17.22 -15.50 1.28
CA VAL A 34 -17.19 -14.48 0.22
C VAL A 34 -18.15 -14.89 -0.88
N THR A 35 -19.15 -14.04 -1.14
CA THR A 35 -20.09 -14.20 -2.25
C THR A 35 -19.56 -13.39 -3.43
N GLU A 36 -19.13 -14.05 -4.50
CA GLU A 36 -18.67 -13.40 -5.73
C GLU A 36 -19.84 -12.73 -6.44
N THR A 37 -19.80 -11.39 -6.56
CA THR A 37 -20.66 -10.63 -7.46
C THR A 37 -19.86 -10.31 -8.72
N SER A 38 -20.25 -10.96 -9.81
CA SER A 38 -19.73 -10.78 -11.17
C SER A 38 -20.08 -9.38 -11.71
N MET A 39 -19.09 -8.69 -12.29
CA MET A 39 -19.26 -7.44 -13.04
C MET A 39 -19.02 -7.74 -14.53
N PRO A 40 -19.91 -7.32 -15.46
CA PRO A 40 -19.76 -7.63 -16.87
C PRO A 40 -18.76 -6.71 -17.58
N ALA A 41 -18.16 -7.29 -18.62
CA ALA A 41 -17.16 -6.72 -19.51
C ALA A 41 -17.65 -5.49 -20.29
N SER A 42 -16.78 -4.51 -20.44
CA SER A 42 -16.93 -3.40 -21.40
C SER A 42 -16.21 -3.73 -22.69
N GLU A 43 -16.93 -3.55 -23.80
CA GLU A 43 -16.50 -3.85 -25.16
C GLU A 43 -15.50 -2.83 -25.70
N ASP A 44 -14.58 -3.37 -26.49
CA ASP A 44 -13.53 -2.73 -27.26
C ASP A 44 -14.11 -2.30 -28.62
N VAL A 45 -14.02 -1.02 -29.00
CA VAL A 45 -14.28 -0.58 -30.38
C VAL A 45 -13.14 0.30 -30.86
N ALA A 46 -12.51 -0.19 -31.91
CA ALA A 46 -11.31 0.32 -32.52
C ALA A 46 -11.63 1.07 -33.84
N ILE A 47 -10.87 2.16 -34.06
CA ILE A 47 -10.32 2.68 -35.34
C ILE A 47 -11.26 3.41 -36.33
N GLU A 48 -10.94 4.67 -36.65
CA GLU A 48 -10.41 5.14 -37.95
C GLU A 48 -9.95 6.62 -37.84
N VAL A 49 -8.66 6.93 -38.08
CA VAL A 49 -8.07 7.55 -39.31
C VAL A 49 -8.77 8.87 -39.66
N VAL A 50 -8.12 10.04 -39.68
CA VAL A 50 -7.41 10.59 -40.86
C VAL A 50 -6.36 11.63 -40.46
N ALA A 51 -5.14 11.47 -40.96
CA ALA A 51 -4.12 12.51 -41.01
C ALA A 51 -4.38 13.44 -42.21
N SER A 52 -4.33 14.75 -42.00
CA SER A 52 -4.05 15.72 -43.07
C SER A 52 -3.44 16.98 -42.46
N GLU A 53 -2.13 17.09 -42.58
CA GLU A 53 -1.42 18.36 -42.54
C GLU A 53 -1.76 19.14 -43.82
N THR A 54 -2.14 20.42 -43.68
CA THR A 54 -1.71 21.51 -44.57
C THR A 54 -2.14 22.84 -43.95
N SER A 55 -1.14 23.61 -43.52
CA SER A 55 -1.24 25.03 -43.18
C SER A 55 -1.29 25.88 -44.45
N PRO A 56 -2.10 26.95 -44.47
CA PRO A 56 -1.50 28.27 -44.68
C PRO A 56 -2.10 29.36 -43.77
N ALA A 57 -1.21 30.22 -43.27
CA ALA A 57 -1.51 31.44 -42.52
C ALA A 57 -1.95 32.61 -43.46
N PRO A 58 -2.29 33.79 -42.94
CA PRO A 58 -3.66 34.23 -42.69
C PRO A 58 -4.08 35.38 -43.63
N SER A 59 -5.29 35.35 -44.18
CA SER A 59 -5.85 36.52 -44.88
C SER A 59 -6.45 37.47 -43.86
N SER A 60 -5.92 38.68 -43.85
CA SER A 60 -6.34 39.80 -43.01
C SER A 60 -7.63 40.40 -43.57
N GLU A 61 -8.76 40.02 -43.00
CA GLU A 61 -10.01 40.76 -43.09
C GLU A 61 -10.59 40.81 -41.67
N VAL A 62 -10.66 42.01 -41.10
CA VAL A 62 -11.36 42.26 -39.84
C VAL A 62 -12.82 42.57 -40.20
N PRO A 63 -13.77 41.64 -40.02
CA PRO A 63 -15.14 42.06 -39.89
C PRO A 63 -15.32 42.64 -38.49
N ASP A 64 -15.68 43.93 -38.44
CA ASP A 64 -16.32 44.55 -37.29
C ASP A 64 -17.54 43.71 -36.93
N VAL A 65 -17.37 42.83 -35.96
CA VAL A 65 -18.44 42.22 -35.22
C VAL A 65 -18.14 42.51 -33.77
N ASP A 66 -18.69 43.64 -33.34
CA ASP A 66 -19.13 43.92 -31.98
C ASP A 66 -20.23 42.88 -31.61
N VAL A 67 -19.89 41.60 -31.72
CA VAL A 67 -20.57 40.52 -31.04
C VAL A 67 -19.86 40.49 -29.72
N LEU A 68 -20.46 41.21 -28.77
CA LEU A 68 -20.39 40.84 -27.38
C LEU A 68 -20.54 39.32 -27.32
N CYS A 69 -19.41 38.60 -27.19
CA CYS A 69 -19.41 37.29 -26.59
C CYS A 69 -19.81 37.50 -25.13
N ALA A 70 -21.11 37.77 -24.93
CA ALA A 70 -21.78 37.49 -23.69
C ALA A 70 -21.79 35.96 -23.57
N CYS A 71 -20.64 35.41 -23.20
CA CYS A 71 -20.61 34.21 -22.38
C CYS A 71 -21.16 34.66 -21.02
N GLU A 72 -22.47 34.85 -20.98
CA GLU A 72 -23.20 35.14 -19.76
C GLU A 72 -23.03 33.92 -18.87
N ASN A 73 -22.09 34.01 -17.94
CA ASN A 73 -21.99 33.23 -16.71
C ASN A 73 -22.00 31.69 -16.76
N ASP A 74 -21.86 31.06 -17.92
CA ASP A 74 -21.57 29.61 -17.99
C ASP A 74 -20.06 29.37 -17.95
N ALA A 75 -19.33 30.05 -17.06
CA ALA A 75 -18.06 29.50 -16.60
C ALA A 75 -18.41 28.19 -15.89
N PRO A 76 -17.91 27.02 -16.34
CA PRO A 76 -18.14 25.79 -15.62
C PRO A 76 -17.64 26.04 -14.20
N THR A 77 -18.56 26.02 -13.23
CA THR A 77 -18.20 26.11 -11.82
C THR A 77 -17.33 24.90 -11.58
N MET A 78 -16.02 25.12 -11.45
CA MET A 78 -15.09 24.05 -11.08
C MET A 78 -15.65 23.44 -9.80
N PRO A 79 -15.84 22.11 -9.75
CA PRO A 79 -16.36 21.48 -8.54
C PRO A 79 -15.44 21.88 -7.39
N GLU A 80 -16.06 22.32 -6.29
CA GLU A 80 -15.33 22.60 -5.07
C GLU A 80 -14.64 21.31 -4.63
N LEU A 81 -13.32 21.34 -4.57
CA LEU A 81 -12.53 20.17 -4.19
C LEU A 81 -12.83 19.83 -2.74
N THR A 82 -13.04 18.55 -2.46
CA THR A 82 -13.20 18.09 -1.08
C THR A 82 -11.85 18.09 -0.35
N GLU A 83 -11.85 18.06 0.98
CA GLU A 83 -10.61 17.93 1.77
C GLU A 83 -9.82 16.68 1.39
N LEU A 84 -10.52 15.60 1.03
CA LEU A 84 -9.87 14.39 0.52
C LEU A 84 -9.15 14.62 -0.82
N ASP A 85 -9.78 15.38 -1.74
CA ASP A 85 -9.16 15.72 -3.02
C ASP A 85 -7.94 16.63 -2.83
N LEU A 86 -8.05 17.63 -1.95
CA LEU A 86 -6.96 18.52 -1.58
C LEU A 86 -5.80 17.77 -0.92
N ALA A 87 -6.09 16.76 -0.09
CA ALA A 87 -5.07 15.89 0.48
C ALA A 87 -4.28 15.15 -0.60
N PHE A 88 -4.95 14.62 -1.63
CA PHE A 88 -4.27 13.95 -2.74
C PHE A 88 -3.49 14.91 -3.64
N GLU A 89 -4.01 16.12 -3.87
CA GLU A 89 -3.27 17.16 -4.59
C GLU A 89 -2.00 17.57 -3.83
N ALA A 90 -2.08 17.72 -2.51
CA ALA A 90 -0.93 18.00 -1.65
C ALA A 90 0.10 16.86 -1.67
N ILE A 91 -0.35 15.59 -1.65
CA ILE A 91 0.55 14.43 -1.86
C ILE A 91 1.25 14.53 -3.21
N ALA A 92 0.52 14.84 -4.29
CA ALA A 92 1.08 14.96 -5.63
C ALA A 92 2.10 16.10 -5.73
N ALA A 93 1.87 17.20 -5.01
CA ALA A 93 2.81 18.32 -4.86
C ALA A 93 3.98 18.01 -3.91
N SER A 94 4.02 16.82 -3.29
CA SER A 94 4.97 16.43 -2.25
C SER A 94 4.91 17.28 -0.97
N ASP A 95 3.81 18.02 -0.76
CA ASP A 95 3.54 18.76 0.47
C ASP A 95 2.83 17.85 1.48
N LEU A 96 3.63 17.02 2.15
CA LEU A 96 3.13 16.04 3.11
C LEU A 96 2.56 16.67 4.39
N GLU A 97 2.92 17.92 4.70
CA GLU A 97 2.38 18.64 5.85
C GLU A 97 0.98 19.17 5.55
N ALA A 98 0.78 19.78 4.37
CA ALA A 98 -0.55 20.18 3.91
C ALA A 98 -1.48 18.96 3.75
N ALA A 99 -0.99 17.87 3.15
CA ALA A 99 -1.78 16.65 3.00
C ALA A 99 -2.22 16.08 4.36
N GLN A 100 -1.37 16.16 5.37
CA GLN A 100 -1.67 15.70 6.73
C GLN A 100 -2.80 16.52 7.34
N ALA A 101 -2.75 17.85 7.21
CA ALA A 101 -3.80 18.74 7.68
C ALA A 101 -5.14 18.43 7.01
N TYR A 102 -5.15 18.23 5.68
CA TYR A 102 -6.37 17.91 4.94
C TYR A 102 -6.99 16.56 5.35
N PHE A 103 -6.18 15.52 5.61
CA PHE A 103 -6.72 14.27 6.18
C PHE A 103 -7.22 14.44 7.62
N ASP A 104 -6.59 15.30 8.42
CA ASP A 104 -7.06 15.60 9.78
C ASP A 104 -8.43 16.28 9.75
N ASP A 105 -8.62 17.23 8.83
CA ASP A 105 -9.89 17.92 8.63
C ASP A 105 -10.96 16.99 8.02
N HIS A 106 -10.62 16.17 7.01
CA HIS A 106 -11.53 15.15 6.44
C HIS A 106 -12.01 14.16 7.51
N GLY A 107 -11.09 13.72 8.39
CA GLY A 107 -11.36 12.76 9.45
C GLY A 107 -12.05 13.34 10.70
N ALA A 108 -12.16 14.67 10.82
CA ALA A 108 -12.79 15.34 11.96
C ALA A 108 -14.34 15.35 11.91
N THR A 109 -14.92 14.71 10.90
CA THR A 109 -16.37 14.58 10.71
C THR A 109 -16.94 13.39 11.51
N ASP A 110 -18.25 13.40 11.79
CA ASP A 110 -18.94 12.26 12.43
C ASP A 110 -19.15 11.07 11.47
N ASP A 111 -18.65 11.14 10.23
CA ASP A 111 -18.71 10.07 9.26
C ASP A 111 -17.60 9.04 9.50
N LYS A 112 -17.99 7.82 9.84
CA LYS A 112 -17.08 6.69 10.03
C LYS A 112 -16.24 6.38 8.79
N ARG A 113 -16.80 6.60 7.59
CA ARG A 113 -16.07 6.38 6.34
C ARG A 113 -14.95 7.40 6.20
N ALA A 114 -15.26 8.69 6.35
CA ALA A 114 -14.27 9.76 6.28
C ALA A 114 -13.16 9.59 7.35
N SER A 115 -13.54 9.18 8.56
CA SER A 115 -12.58 8.86 9.63
C SER A 115 -11.62 7.71 9.25
N SER A 116 -12.14 6.62 8.67
CA SER A 116 -11.34 5.47 8.23
C SER A 116 -10.44 5.80 7.03
N GLU A 117 -10.94 6.60 6.09
CA GLU A 117 -10.16 7.11 4.95
C GLU A 117 -9.02 8.01 5.43
N ALA A 118 -9.30 8.94 6.35
CA ALA A 118 -8.29 9.80 6.95
C ALA A 118 -7.23 9.02 7.72
N GLU A 119 -7.61 7.99 8.47
CA GLU A 119 -6.65 7.12 9.16
C GLU A 119 -5.70 6.43 8.16
N SER A 120 -6.26 5.89 7.08
CA SER A 120 -5.47 5.26 6.01
C SER A 120 -4.56 6.27 5.31
N GLY A 121 -5.08 7.47 5.01
CA GLY A 121 -4.33 8.56 4.40
C GLY A 121 -3.15 9.02 5.25
N ARG A 122 -3.35 9.22 6.55
CA ARG A 122 -2.27 9.51 7.50
C ARG A 122 -1.22 8.42 7.57
N ALA A 123 -1.63 7.14 7.53
CA ALA A 123 -0.69 6.03 7.50
C ALA A 123 0.19 6.06 6.24
N VAL A 124 -0.39 6.41 5.09
CA VAL A 124 0.37 6.63 3.85
C VAL A 124 1.34 7.82 4.01
N ILE A 125 0.91 8.94 4.57
CA ILE A 125 1.78 10.10 4.81
C ILE A 125 2.95 9.74 5.72
N ALA A 126 2.70 9.07 6.84
CA ALA A 126 3.74 8.63 7.75
C ALA A 126 4.76 7.72 7.04
N LEU A 127 4.30 6.83 6.18
CA LEU A 127 5.16 6.00 5.34
C LEU A 127 6.02 6.85 4.39
N LEU A 128 5.42 7.80 3.67
CA LEU A 128 6.14 8.68 2.74
C LEU A 128 7.19 9.54 3.46
N GLN A 129 6.84 10.10 4.62
CA GLN A 129 7.78 10.84 5.47
C GLN A 129 8.96 9.97 5.91
N SER A 130 8.69 8.73 6.35
CA SER A 130 9.76 7.79 6.74
C SER A 130 10.70 7.45 5.58
N GLN A 131 10.15 7.30 4.36
CA GLN A 131 10.96 7.07 3.16
C GLN A 131 11.80 8.29 2.80
N SER A 132 11.24 9.50 2.90
CA SER A 132 11.99 10.74 2.67
C SER A 132 13.16 10.87 3.66
N GLN A 133 12.93 10.63 4.94
CA GLN A 133 13.98 10.66 5.97
C GLN A 133 15.05 9.60 5.72
N LEU A 134 14.63 8.40 5.32
CA LEU A 134 15.57 7.34 4.93
C LEU A 134 16.43 7.79 3.74
N MET A 135 15.84 8.39 2.70
CA MET A 135 16.57 8.90 1.54
C MET A 135 17.54 10.03 1.90
N GLU A 136 17.12 10.98 2.74
CA GLU A 136 17.97 12.04 3.25
C GLU A 136 19.17 11.47 4.02
N SER A 137 18.91 10.52 4.93
CA SER A 137 19.97 9.83 5.67
C SER A 137 20.93 9.10 4.73
N MET A 138 20.39 8.44 3.69
CA MET A 138 21.16 7.73 2.67
C MET A 138 22.04 8.68 1.85
N SER A 139 21.53 9.88 1.56
CA SER A 139 22.23 10.91 0.80
C SER A 139 23.40 11.53 1.57
N ALA A 140 23.30 11.57 2.91
CA ALA A 140 24.31 12.11 3.80
C ALA A 140 25.53 11.18 4.00
N LEU A 141 25.44 9.89 3.66
CA LEU A 141 26.56 8.96 3.75
C LEU A 141 27.60 9.19 2.64
N GLU A 142 28.85 8.85 2.93
CA GLU A 142 29.92 8.80 1.93
C GLU A 142 29.59 7.76 0.84
N MET A 143 30.08 8.02 -0.38
CA MET A 143 29.69 7.26 -1.59
C MET A 143 30.04 5.76 -1.50
N ASP A 144 31.17 5.41 -0.87
CA ASP A 144 31.62 4.04 -0.67
C ASP A 144 30.71 3.28 0.32
N VAL A 145 30.31 3.91 1.42
CA VAL A 145 29.37 3.30 2.37
C VAL A 145 27.96 3.25 1.78
N ARG A 146 27.53 4.23 0.97
CA ARG A 146 26.27 4.12 0.19
C ARG A 146 26.27 2.91 -0.74
N LEU A 147 27.39 2.64 -1.43
CA LEU A 147 27.52 1.48 -2.31
C LEU A 147 27.49 0.16 -1.51
N SER A 148 28.12 0.13 -0.34
CA SER A 148 28.07 -1.01 0.58
C SER A 148 26.64 -1.31 1.04
N VAL A 149 25.91 -0.28 1.48
CA VAL A 149 24.50 -0.39 1.89
C VAL A 149 23.63 -0.88 0.73
N LEU A 150 23.82 -0.34 -0.47
CA LEU A 150 23.10 -0.77 -1.68
C LEU A 150 23.37 -2.24 -2.00
N ASN A 151 24.62 -2.69 -1.88
CA ASN A 151 24.98 -4.09 -2.11
C ASN A 151 24.28 -5.02 -1.11
N VAL A 152 24.26 -4.66 0.18
CA VAL A 152 23.52 -5.41 1.20
C VAL A 152 22.02 -5.44 0.89
N LEU A 153 21.42 -4.30 0.53
CA LEU A 153 20.01 -4.23 0.13
C LEU A 153 19.69 -5.15 -1.05
N ILE A 154 20.53 -5.16 -2.08
CA ILE A 154 20.35 -6.05 -3.25
C ILE A 154 20.39 -7.52 -2.81
N MET A 155 21.36 -7.90 -1.96
CA MET A 155 21.45 -9.26 -1.44
C MET A 155 20.21 -9.65 -0.61
N THR A 156 19.70 -8.73 0.21
CA THR A 156 18.49 -8.96 1.01
C THR A 156 17.24 -9.08 0.14
N ILE A 157 17.08 -8.21 -0.87
CA ILE A 157 15.95 -8.28 -1.82
C ILE A 157 15.97 -9.62 -2.57
N ASP A 158 17.15 -10.06 -3.02
CA ASP A 158 17.33 -11.33 -3.70
C ASP A 158 17.03 -12.54 -2.78
N GLN A 159 17.40 -12.46 -1.50
CA GLN A 159 17.02 -13.46 -0.50
C GLN A 159 15.50 -13.50 -0.29
N LEU A 160 14.85 -12.36 -0.06
CA LEU A 160 13.40 -12.28 0.13
C LEU A 160 12.64 -12.81 -1.08
N ARG A 161 13.11 -12.50 -2.30
CA ARG A 161 12.55 -13.05 -3.54
C ARG A 161 12.61 -14.57 -3.55
N ARG A 162 13.76 -15.16 -3.23
CA ARG A 162 13.90 -16.63 -3.16
C ARG A 162 12.96 -17.25 -2.14
N GLU A 163 12.87 -16.67 -0.95
CA GLU A 163 11.96 -17.14 0.11
C GLU A 163 10.50 -17.06 -0.34
N SER A 164 10.09 -15.96 -0.99
CA SER A 164 8.76 -15.82 -1.58
C SER A 164 8.49 -16.87 -2.66
N GLU A 165 9.46 -17.20 -3.51
CA GLU A 165 9.31 -18.23 -4.53
C GLU A 165 9.19 -19.63 -3.91
N VAL A 166 9.92 -19.92 -2.83
CA VAL A 166 9.78 -21.17 -2.06
C VAL A 166 8.38 -21.28 -1.46
N LEU A 167 7.93 -20.24 -0.76
CA LEU A 167 6.60 -20.21 -0.15
C LEU A 167 5.49 -20.33 -1.20
N SER A 168 5.65 -19.68 -2.36
CA SER A 168 4.70 -19.80 -3.47
C SER A 168 4.59 -21.24 -3.98
N ARG A 169 5.72 -21.94 -4.17
CA ARG A 169 5.72 -23.36 -4.57
C ARG A 169 5.10 -24.26 -3.51
N GLU A 170 5.40 -24.02 -2.24
CA GLU A 170 4.83 -24.79 -1.13
C GLU A 170 3.32 -24.58 -1.04
N ASN A 171 2.85 -23.35 -1.14
CA ASN A 171 1.43 -23.03 -1.11
C ASN A 171 0.68 -23.68 -2.30
N ALA A 172 1.25 -23.63 -3.50
CA ALA A 172 0.70 -24.33 -4.67
C ALA A 172 0.61 -25.85 -4.45
N LYS A 173 1.64 -26.46 -3.86
CA LYS A 173 1.64 -27.89 -3.53
C LYS A 173 0.57 -28.23 -2.49
N LEU A 174 0.46 -27.45 -1.42
CA LEU A 174 -0.55 -27.65 -0.38
C LEU A 174 -1.97 -27.51 -0.94
N THR A 175 -2.18 -26.54 -1.82
CA THR A 175 -3.47 -26.33 -2.50
C THR A 175 -3.85 -27.54 -3.36
N ASP A 176 -2.90 -28.10 -4.14
CA ASP A 176 -3.12 -29.32 -4.92
C ASP A 176 -3.39 -30.55 -4.05
N GLU A 177 -2.63 -30.72 -2.95
CA GLU A 177 -2.86 -31.80 -1.99
C GLU A 177 -4.25 -31.70 -1.33
N LEU A 178 -4.68 -30.49 -0.99
CA LEU A 178 -5.99 -30.22 -0.40
C LEU A 178 -7.09 -30.56 -1.41
N ALA A 179 -6.98 -30.10 -2.66
CA ALA A 179 -7.93 -30.43 -3.72
C ALA A 179 -8.05 -31.96 -3.95
N LYS A 180 -6.93 -32.69 -3.91
CA LYS A 180 -6.93 -34.16 -4.00
C LYS A 180 -7.66 -34.81 -2.82
N ARG A 181 -7.43 -34.32 -1.59
CA ARG A 181 -8.12 -34.82 -0.40
C ARG A 181 -9.62 -34.56 -0.47
N GLU A 182 -10.02 -33.38 -0.92
CA GLU A 182 -11.43 -33.03 -1.13
C GLU A 182 -12.10 -33.93 -2.18
N ALA A 183 -11.41 -34.21 -3.30
CA ALA A 183 -11.92 -35.12 -4.32
C ALA A 183 -12.12 -36.55 -3.78
N VAL A 184 -11.17 -37.06 -2.99
CA VAL A 184 -11.29 -38.38 -2.32
C VAL A 184 -12.47 -38.38 -1.36
N LEU A 185 -12.60 -37.36 -0.51
CA LEU A 185 -13.72 -37.24 0.43
C LEU A 185 -15.08 -37.19 -0.28
N LYS A 186 -15.15 -36.48 -1.41
CA LYS A 186 -16.36 -36.42 -2.24
C LYS A 186 -16.72 -37.80 -2.79
N ARG A 187 -15.73 -38.56 -3.29
CA ARG A 187 -15.96 -39.91 -3.80
C ARG A 187 -16.36 -40.90 -2.69
N LEU A 188 -15.73 -40.80 -1.52
CA LEU A 188 -16.09 -41.62 -0.36
C LEU A 188 -17.53 -41.33 0.10
N ARG A 189 -17.93 -40.05 0.08
CA ARG A 189 -19.32 -39.66 0.38
C ARG A 189 -20.31 -40.25 -0.61
N GLU A 190 -19.99 -40.18 -1.91
CA GLU A 190 -20.83 -40.76 -2.98
C GLU A 190 -21.01 -42.28 -2.79
N LEU A 191 -19.91 -43.01 -2.59
CA LEU A 191 -19.95 -44.45 -2.33
C LEU A 191 -20.73 -44.81 -1.06
N ALA A 192 -20.61 -43.99 0.00
CA ALA A 192 -21.36 -44.20 1.23
C ALA A 192 -22.87 -43.98 1.06
N LEU A 193 -23.28 -43.09 0.15
CA LEU A 193 -24.69 -42.88 -0.19
C LEU A 193 -25.24 -44.03 -1.02
N GLU A 194 -24.49 -44.51 -2.03
CA GLU A 194 -24.88 -45.69 -2.82
C GLU A 194 -25.11 -46.93 -1.93
N GLN A 195 -24.26 -47.15 -0.91
CA GLN A 195 -24.42 -48.27 0.04
C GLN A 195 -25.63 -48.15 0.99
N LEU A 196 -26.24 -46.97 1.10
CA LEU A 196 -27.45 -46.76 1.92
C LEU A 196 -28.74 -46.92 1.11
N GLU A 197 -28.64 -46.86 -0.23
CA GLU A 197 -29.79 -46.94 -1.15
C GLU A 197 -30.08 -48.39 -1.62
N ASP A 198 -29.12 -49.31 -1.45
CA ASP A 198 -29.24 -50.77 -1.66
C ASP A 198 -29.61 -51.53 -0.37
#